data_AF-A0A263NNB2-F1
#
_entry.id   AF-A0A263NNB2-F1
#
_cell.length_a   1.000
_cell.length_b   1.000
_cell.length_c   1.000
_cell.angle_alpha   90.00
_cell.angle_beta   90.00
_cell.angle_gamma   90.00
#
_symmetry.space_group_name_H-M   'P 1'
#
loop_
_entity.id
_entity.type
_entity.pdbx_description
1 polymer ?
#
loop_
_entity_poly.entity_id
_entity_poly.type
_entity_poly.pdbx_seq_one_letter_code
_entity_poly.pdbx_strand_id
1 'polypeptide(L)'
;MHTRHVIELSPSGKTFEAGDELLLDAMLASGLSVPFSCRRGACGSCKVVVTQGQYRAKQLAPDAPAPCYPLAANELLLCQSHACADMRLEIPGWSLDTPALEVEATVLSKRALSPDIIELVVMPDRPLAVRAGQYLKFRLVDGDSRCFSIANLPADGDGRLVFQIRRVSGGLFSETLLGDLEAGDLLQLEGPFGACTWQDDDAAPVVLFATGTGYAGIKPILLTAMKRDVEVTFYWGGAQATDFYERAFLDKLVIDHAHFHWHPVLATEGRVQDVALSHGHNWEAAQVYACGSGGMISQTRAQCLAAGLPSHRFVAEAFVPSGRSSADTLLGSRDGTWEKVGPRYSLDGMLAAREKTVRALAAIASQLTVGMTTGAALEMASQQLQAMGASHTWHPTYIRFGDDTVRPSREGIDPLRRLRPSDIVVVDLGPVWDGYEGDYGDTFIFGEAPLHHDCRKVLHEVFDETREAWLRGMTGCELYDFAEDRAVAKGWRLSRNLAGHRIADFPHALFGDKELADLEITPSEMVWVLEIQLCHPTLPIGGFFEDILMR
;
A
#
# COMPACT_ATOMS: atom_id res chain seq x y z
N MET A 1 19.28 -33.94 -0.34
CA MET A 1 18.97 -33.58 1.06
C MET A 1 19.14 -32.08 1.15
N HIS A 2 18.05 -31.32 1.29
CA HIS A 2 18.18 -29.89 1.60
C HIS A 2 18.70 -29.79 3.03
N THR A 3 19.90 -29.25 3.21
CA THR A 3 20.46 -28.98 4.53
C THR A 3 19.53 -27.99 5.24
N ARG A 4 19.00 -28.38 6.39
CA ARG A 4 18.24 -27.48 7.26
C ARG A 4 19.14 -26.99 8.39
N HIS A 5 18.95 -25.75 8.77
CA HIS A 5 19.68 -25.07 9.83
C HIS A 5 18.76 -24.77 11.00
N VAL A 6 19.27 -24.91 12.21
CA VAL A 6 18.55 -24.57 13.43
C VAL A 6 18.80 -23.11 13.77
N ILE A 7 17.71 -22.34 13.90
CA ILE A 7 17.73 -20.92 14.22
C ILE A 7 17.17 -20.73 15.62
N GLU A 8 17.98 -20.22 16.54
CA GLU A 8 17.61 -19.95 17.93
C GLU A 8 17.30 -18.45 18.12
N LEU A 9 16.21 -18.14 18.83
CA LEU A 9 15.76 -16.79 19.11
C LEU A 9 16.04 -16.41 20.58
N SER A 10 16.96 -15.47 20.76
CA SER A 10 17.30 -14.89 22.07
C SER A 10 16.38 -13.70 22.41
N PRO A 11 15.95 -13.54 23.68
CA PRO A 11 16.26 -14.35 24.86
C PRO A 11 15.36 -15.57 25.08
N SER A 12 14.31 -15.76 24.27
CA SER A 12 13.27 -16.77 24.51
C SER A 12 13.75 -18.23 24.47
N GLY A 13 14.89 -18.50 23.80
CA GLY A 13 15.40 -19.84 23.57
C GLY A 13 14.57 -20.70 22.60
N LYS A 14 13.49 -20.17 22.01
CA LYS A 14 12.69 -20.88 21.01
C LYS A 14 13.50 -21.07 19.73
N THR A 15 13.27 -22.19 19.05
CA THR A 15 13.99 -22.57 17.84
C THR A 15 13.05 -22.85 16.69
N PHE A 16 13.49 -22.57 15.47
CA PHE A 16 12.84 -23.05 14.24
C PHE A 16 13.87 -23.59 13.25
N GLU A 17 13.44 -24.45 12.33
CA GLU A 17 14.29 -24.95 11.25
C GLU A 17 14.10 -24.11 10.00
N ALA A 18 15.19 -23.77 9.31
CA ALA A 18 15.17 -23.09 8.03
C ALA A 18 15.98 -23.89 6.99
N GLY A 19 15.35 -24.21 5.86
CA GLY A 19 16.00 -24.73 4.66
C GLY A 19 16.53 -23.61 3.76
N ASP A 20 16.12 -23.64 2.49
CA ASP A 20 16.47 -22.61 1.49
C ASP A 20 15.38 -21.54 1.34
N GLU A 21 14.29 -21.63 2.10
CA GLU A 21 13.30 -20.57 2.24
C GLU A 21 13.86 -19.34 2.99
N LEU A 22 13.14 -18.22 2.93
CA LEU A 22 13.49 -17.03 3.69
C LEU A 22 13.29 -17.28 5.19
N LEU A 23 14.17 -16.73 6.02
CA LEU A 23 14.10 -16.86 7.48
C LEU A 23 12.73 -16.43 8.04
N LEU A 24 12.09 -15.41 7.46
CA LEU A 24 10.74 -15.00 7.84
C LEU A 24 9.70 -16.10 7.58
N ASP A 25 9.76 -16.73 6.41
CA ASP A 25 8.77 -17.74 6.02
C ASP A 25 8.95 -19.01 6.85
N ALA A 26 10.19 -19.43 7.10
CA ALA A 26 10.52 -20.56 7.98
C ALA A 26 10.01 -20.33 9.42
N MET A 27 10.23 -19.12 9.95
CA MET A 27 9.80 -18.75 11.29
C MET A 27 8.27 -18.77 11.42
N LEU A 28 7.55 -18.18 10.45
CA LEU A 28 6.09 -18.15 10.43
C LEU A 28 5.47 -19.54 10.22
N ALA A 29 6.06 -20.37 9.34
CA ALA A 29 5.62 -21.75 9.11
C ALA A 29 5.78 -22.63 10.36
N SER A 30 6.72 -22.28 11.25
CA SER A 30 6.92 -22.94 12.54
C SER A 30 5.99 -22.42 13.64
N GLY A 31 5.05 -21.52 13.32
CA GLY A 31 4.10 -20.95 14.26
C GLY A 31 4.69 -19.89 15.19
N LEU A 32 5.94 -19.45 14.95
CA LEU A 32 6.57 -18.38 15.72
C LEU A 32 6.20 -17.03 15.08
N SER A 33 5.50 -16.19 15.85
CA SER A 33 5.17 -14.83 15.42
C SER A 33 6.42 -13.96 15.43
N VAL A 34 6.50 -12.97 14.54
CA VAL A 34 7.54 -11.93 14.55
C VAL A 34 6.95 -10.65 13.97
N PRO A 35 7.37 -9.46 14.42
CA PRO A 35 6.99 -8.23 13.75
C PRO A 35 7.47 -8.25 12.30
N PHE A 36 6.58 -8.14 11.33
CA PHE A 36 6.91 -7.93 9.93
C PHE A 36 5.77 -7.18 9.25
N SER A 37 6.07 -6.45 8.18
CA SER A 37 5.06 -5.62 7.51
C SER A 37 5.20 -5.68 5.98
N CYS A 38 6.28 -5.15 5.39
CA CYS A 38 6.37 -5.04 3.93
C CYS A 38 6.79 -6.30 3.16
N ARG A 39 7.51 -7.25 3.79
CA ARG A 39 8.21 -8.40 3.16
C ARG A 39 9.18 -8.08 1.99
N ARG A 40 9.44 -6.81 1.71
CA ARG A 40 10.28 -6.33 0.59
C ARG A 40 11.56 -5.62 1.05
N GLY A 41 11.85 -5.69 2.35
CA GLY A 41 13.03 -5.06 2.92
C GLY A 41 13.00 -3.53 2.97
N ALA A 42 11.80 -2.93 2.99
CA ALA A 42 11.61 -1.47 3.01
C ALA A 42 11.23 -0.92 4.40
N CYS A 43 10.45 -1.65 5.20
CA CYS A 43 9.91 -1.14 6.47
C CYS A 43 10.79 -1.40 7.70
N GLY A 44 11.65 -2.43 7.66
CA GLY A 44 12.49 -2.80 8.79
C GLY A 44 11.81 -3.51 9.96
N SER A 45 10.48 -3.74 9.94
CA SER A 45 9.78 -4.37 11.07
C SER A 45 10.33 -5.76 11.41
N CYS A 46 10.77 -6.53 10.40
CA CYS A 46 11.38 -7.86 10.58
C CYS A 46 12.91 -7.82 10.79
N LYS A 47 13.43 -6.70 11.28
CA LYS A 47 14.85 -6.53 11.55
C LYS A 47 15.23 -7.32 12.80
N VAL A 48 16.33 -8.05 12.70
CA VAL A 48 16.91 -8.80 13.81
C VAL A 48 18.42 -8.57 13.84
N VAL A 49 18.99 -8.75 15.02
CA VAL A 49 20.44 -8.74 15.24
C VAL A 49 20.95 -10.17 15.16
N VAL A 50 22.01 -10.38 14.40
CA VAL A 50 22.71 -11.66 14.30
C VAL A 50 23.77 -11.71 15.39
N THR A 51 23.58 -12.60 16.35
CA THR A 51 24.56 -12.80 17.43
C THR A 51 25.54 -13.92 17.09
N GLN A 52 25.10 -14.95 16.36
CA GLN A 52 25.92 -16.05 15.85
C GLN A 52 25.36 -16.61 14.54
N GLY A 53 26.21 -17.24 13.73
CA GLY A 53 25.84 -17.93 12.49
C GLY A 53 26.14 -17.16 11.21
N GLN A 54 25.71 -17.71 10.08
CA GLN A 54 25.92 -17.14 8.74
C GLN A 54 24.64 -17.15 7.94
N TYR A 55 24.45 -16.11 7.13
CA TYR A 55 23.29 -15.92 6.26
C TYR A 55 23.73 -15.40 4.90
N ARG A 56 22.83 -15.53 3.92
CA ARG A 56 22.95 -14.88 2.61
C ARG A 56 21.73 -14.05 2.31
N ALA A 57 21.91 -12.96 1.59
CA ALA A 57 20.80 -12.16 1.10
C ALA A 57 19.98 -12.93 0.06
N LYS A 58 18.68 -12.65 0.01
CA LYS A 58 17.77 -13.07 -1.06
C LYS A 58 18.35 -12.65 -2.41
N GLN A 59 18.41 -13.57 -3.37
CA GLN A 59 18.72 -13.19 -4.76
C GLN A 59 17.55 -12.40 -5.34
N LEU A 60 17.84 -11.17 -5.74
CA LEU A 60 16.91 -10.29 -6.41
C LEU A 60 17.03 -10.50 -7.93
N ALA A 61 15.92 -10.39 -8.64
CA ALA A 61 15.97 -10.25 -10.08
C ALA A 61 16.75 -8.97 -10.45
N PRO A 62 17.42 -8.90 -11.62
CA PRO A 62 18.24 -7.75 -12.01
C PRO A 62 17.53 -6.39 -11.89
N ASP A 63 16.21 -6.38 -12.13
CA ASP A 63 15.37 -5.18 -12.14
C ASP A 63 14.53 -5.02 -10.85
N ALA A 64 14.65 -5.95 -9.89
CA ALA A 64 13.89 -5.88 -8.65
C ALA A 64 14.48 -4.78 -7.74
N PRO A 65 13.64 -3.90 -7.16
CA PRO A 65 14.12 -2.88 -6.24
C PRO A 65 14.91 -3.50 -5.09
N ALA A 66 16.11 -2.98 -4.86
CA ALA A 66 16.92 -3.39 -3.71
C ALA A 66 16.17 -3.06 -2.41
N PRO A 67 16.28 -3.92 -1.37
CA PRO A 67 15.89 -3.57 -0.01
C PRO A 67 16.44 -2.20 0.35
N CYS A 68 15.55 -1.24 0.57
CA CYS A 68 15.93 0.13 0.85
C CYS A 68 16.08 0.42 2.34
N TYR A 69 15.69 -0.52 3.23
CA TYR A 69 15.86 -0.37 4.65
C TYR A 69 17.34 -0.55 5.03
N PRO A 70 18.01 0.50 5.58
CA PRO A 70 19.43 0.40 5.88
C PRO A 70 19.70 -0.51 7.10
N LEU A 71 20.77 -1.30 7.09
CA LEU A 71 21.10 -2.25 8.16
C LEU A 71 22.52 -1.98 8.71
N ALA A 72 22.73 -2.24 10.00
CA ALA A 72 24.08 -2.36 10.55
C ALA A 72 24.76 -3.66 10.09
N ALA A 73 26.07 -3.77 10.28
CA ALA A 73 26.86 -4.91 9.81
C ALA A 73 26.42 -6.26 10.42
N ASN A 74 25.82 -6.25 11.61
CA ASN A 74 25.31 -7.42 12.31
C ASN A 74 23.78 -7.50 12.31
N GLU A 75 23.09 -6.73 11.46
CA GLU A 75 21.63 -6.78 11.33
C GLU A 75 21.22 -7.46 10.02
N LEU A 76 20.07 -8.13 10.04
CA LEU A 76 19.43 -8.65 8.84
C LEU A 76 17.92 -8.42 8.86
N LEU A 77 17.30 -8.51 7.69
CA LEU A 77 15.85 -8.57 7.56
C LEU A 77 15.45 -10.01 7.30
N LEU A 78 14.59 -10.57 8.15
CA LEU A 78 14.13 -11.95 8.01
C LEU A 78 13.49 -12.20 6.63
N CYS A 79 12.81 -11.19 6.07
CA CYS A 79 12.17 -11.29 4.75
C CYS A 79 13.15 -11.20 3.56
N GLN A 80 14.43 -10.94 3.79
CA GLN A 80 15.45 -10.77 2.73
C GLN A 80 16.66 -11.68 2.95
N SER A 81 16.58 -12.68 3.83
CA SER A 81 17.75 -13.46 4.24
C SER A 81 17.44 -14.96 4.32
N HIS A 82 18.42 -15.77 3.91
CA HIS A 82 18.41 -17.23 4.02
C HIS A 82 19.50 -17.69 4.99
N ALA A 83 19.24 -18.76 5.74
CA ALA A 83 20.24 -19.39 6.60
C ALA A 83 21.33 -20.10 5.77
N CYS A 84 22.58 -20.03 6.21
CA CYS A 84 23.70 -20.80 5.65
C CYS A 84 24.39 -21.71 6.68
N ALA A 85 24.07 -21.51 7.95
CA ALA A 85 24.53 -22.29 9.09
C ALA A 85 23.47 -22.18 10.19
N ASP A 86 23.62 -22.93 11.27
CA ASP A 86 22.85 -22.68 12.49
C ASP A 86 23.11 -21.24 12.97
N MET A 87 22.06 -20.54 13.39
CA MET A 87 22.13 -19.13 13.74
C MET A 87 21.51 -18.85 15.09
N ARG A 88 21.99 -17.79 15.74
CA ARG A 88 21.32 -17.19 16.88
C ARG A 88 20.96 -15.75 16.57
N LEU A 89 19.67 -15.46 16.61
CA LEU A 89 19.09 -14.16 16.29
C LEU A 89 18.50 -13.54 17.55
N GLU A 90 18.64 -12.24 17.67
CA GLU A 90 18.03 -11.43 18.73
C GLU A 90 17.09 -10.40 18.09
N ILE A 91 15.93 -10.17 18.69
CA ILE A 91 15.00 -9.12 18.25
C ILE A 91 14.99 -8.06 19.36
N PRO A 92 15.72 -6.95 19.19
CA PRO A 92 15.82 -5.93 20.24
C PRO A 92 14.44 -5.45 20.68
N GLY A 93 14.18 -5.52 21.99
CA GLY A 93 12.91 -5.07 22.57
C GLY A 93 11.69 -5.93 22.20
N TRP A 94 11.85 -7.18 21.77
CA TRP A 94 10.73 -8.10 21.54
C TRP A 94 11.09 -9.52 21.97
N SER A 95 10.14 -10.25 22.58
CA SER A 95 10.32 -11.66 22.96
C SER A 95 9.07 -12.49 22.63
N LEU A 96 9.30 -13.73 22.21
CA LEU A 96 8.28 -14.78 22.01
C LEU A 96 7.56 -15.19 23.31
N ASP A 97 8.03 -14.73 24.47
CA ASP A 97 7.47 -15.04 25.78
C ASP A 97 6.35 -14.09 26.20
N THR A 98 6.04 -13.06 25.39
CA THR A 98 4.80 -12.30 25.54
C THR A 98 3.73 -13.03 24.70
N PRO A 99 2.89 -13.90 25.30
CA PRO A 99 1.85 -14.57 24.53
C PRO A 99 0.94 -13.49 23.93
N ALA A 100 0.74 -13.56 22.62
CA ALA A 100 -0.40 -12.87 22.01
C ALA A 100 -1.65 -13.48 22.63
N LEU A 101 -2.35 -12.70 23.46
CA LEU A 101 -3.56 -13.15 24.11
C LEU A 101 -4.73 -12.87 23.18
N GLU A 102 -5.57 -13.87 22.98
CA GLU A 102 -6.92 -13.65 22.49
C GLU A 102 -7.75 -13.12 23.64
N VAL A 103 -8.20 -11.88 23.53
CA VAL A 103 -9.02 -11.22 24.54
C VAL A 103 -10.29 -10.69 23.92
N GLU A 104 -11.39 -10.81 24.65
CA GLU A 104 -12.60 -10.09 24.33
C GLU A 104 -12.52 -8.70 24.94
N ALA A 105 -13.06 -7.68 24.26
CA ALA A 105 -13.12 -6.33 24.78
C ALA A 105 -14.49 -5.71 24.52
N THR A 106 -15.03 -5.01 25.53
CA THR A 106 -16.29 -4.28 25.41
C THR A 106 -16.04 -2.85 24.96
N VAL A 107 -16.77 -2.37 23.96
CA VAL A 107 -16.74 -0.97 23.53
C VAL A 107 -17.32 -0.09 24.64
N LEU A 108 -16.55 0.87 25.13
CA LEU A 108 -17.00 1.84 26.12
C LEU A 108 -17.53 3.11 25.46
N SER A 109 -16.84 3.62 24.44
CA SER A 109 -17.26 4.82 23.73
C SER A 109 -16.62 4.92 22.35
N LYS A 110 -17.30 5.67 21.49
CA LYS A 110 -16.86 6.01 20.14
C LYS A 110 -17.16 7.48 19.88
N ARG A 111 -16.17 8.26 19.43
CA ARG A 111 -16.37 9.68 19.06
C ARG A 111 -15.51 10.10 17.89
N ALA A 112 -15.99 11.04 17.08
CA ALA A 112 -15.19 11.65 16.03
C ALA A 112 -14.18 12.65 16.62
N LEU A 113 -12.90 12.51 16.25
CA LEU A 113 -11.85 13.50 16.52
C LEU A 113 -11.69 14.48 15.35
N SER A 114 -11.97 14.03 14.13
CA SER A 114 -12.06 14.82 12.90
C SER A 114 -13.03 14.12 11.93
N PRO A 115 -13.35 14.67 10.74
CA PRO A 115 -14.25 14.01 9.78
C PRO A 115 -13.89 12.55 9.48
N ASP A 116 -12.58 12.28 9.40
CA ASP A 116 -12.06 10.99 8.99
C ASP A 116 -11.37 10.22 10.12
N ILE A 117 -11.39 10.71 11.37
CA ILE A 117 -10.72 10.03 12.50
C ILE A 117 -11.71 9.79 13.63
N ILE A 118 -11.81 8.54 14.05
CA ILE A 118 -12.63 8.10 15.17
C ILE A 118 -11.73 7.67 16.33
N GLU A 119 -12.03 8.15 17.53
CA GLU A 119 -11.55 7.57 18.77
C GLU A 119 -12.48 6.43 19.19
N LEU A 120 -11.91 5.25 19.39
CA LEU A 120 -12.60 4.09 19.93
C LEU A 120 -11.96 3.72 21.26
N VAL A 121 -12.77 3.65 22.31
CA VAL A 121 -12.33 3.26 23.65
C VAL A 121 -12.97 1.92 24.02
N VAL A 122 -12.16 0.96 24.43
CA VAL A 122 -12.61 -0.40 24.77
C VAL A 122 -12.02 -0.85 26.11
N MET A 123 -12.72 -1.75 26.80
CA MET A 123 -12.28 -2.40 28.03
C MET A 123 -12.03 -3.89 27.75
N PRO A 124 -10.79 -4.38 27.85
CA PRO A 124 -10.53 -5.81 27.73
C PRO A 124 -11.10 -6.58 28.93
N ASP A 125 -11.53 -7.82 28.70
CA ASP A 125 -12.06 -8.75 29.69
C ASP A 125 -11.06 -9.11 30.81
N ARG A 126 -9.77 -8.87 30.53
CA ARG A 126 -8.65 -9.11 31.43
C ARG A 126 -7.53 -8.08 31.19
N PRO A 127 -6.68 -7.80 32.19
CA PRO A 127 -5.55 -6.91 32.02
C PRO A 127 -4.59 -7.37 30.92
N LEU A 128 -4.16 -6.43 30.08
CA LEU A 128 -3.10 -6.63 29.09
C LEU A 128 -1.83 -5.89 29.50
N ALA A 129 -0.70 -6.60 29.52
CA ALA A 129 0.61 -6.00 29.73
C ALA A 129 1.10 -5.36 28.42
N VAL A 130 0.76 -4.09 28.21
CA VAL A 130 1.07 -3.33 27.00
C VAL A 130 2.29 -2.44 27.22
N ARG A 131 3.24 -2.46 26.27
CA ARG A 131 4.34 -1.49 26.20
C ARG A 131 3.97 -0.30 25.31
N ALA A 132 4.46 0.88 25.66
CA ALA A 132 4.24 2.10 24.90
C ALA A 132 4.68 1.94 23.44
N GLY A 133 3.76 2.11 22.49
CA GLY A 133 3.98 1.96 21.05
C GLY A 133 3.47 0.65 20.43
N GLN A 134 2.99 -0.28 21.26
CA GLN A 134 2.38 -1.53 20.77
C GLN A 134 0.97 -1.34 20.18
N TYR A 135 0.53 -2.34 19.43
CA TYR A 135 -0.77 -2.40 18.79
C TYR A 135 -1.51 -3.72 19.08
N LEU A 136 -2.80 -3.75 18.79
CA LEU A 136 -3.61 -4.98 18.78
C LEU A 136 -4.15 -5.26 17.38
N LYS A 137 -4.37 -6.54 17.07
CA LYS A 137 -5.19 -6.94 15.94
C LYS A 137 -6.64 -7.04 16.38
N PHE A 138 -7.53 -6.48 15.59
CA PHE A 138 -8.97 -6.62 15.73
C PHE A 138 -9.39 -7.74 14.79
N ARG A 139 -9.94 -8.81 15.34
CA ARG A 139 -10.47 -9.93 14.55
C ARG A 139 -11.86 -9.59 14.04
N LEU A 140 -12.06 -9.88 12.77
CA LEU A 140 -13.32 -9.70 12.07
C LEU A 140 -14.04 -11.05 11.99
N VAL A 141 -15.37 -10.99 11.82
CA VAL A 141 -16.24 -12.18 11.80
C VAL A 141 -15.90 -13.13 10.65
N ASP A 142 -15.35 -12.61 9.57
CA ASP A 142 -14.91 -13.35 8.38
C ASP A 142 -13.52 -14.00 8.52
N GLY A 143 -12.90 -13.89 9.70
CA GLY A 143 -11.56 -14.43 10.00
C GLY A 143 -10.40 -13.51 9.60
N ASP A 144 -10.68 -12.33 9.05
CA ASP A 144 -9.67 -11.33 8.76
C ASP A 144 -9.29 -10.51 10.00
N SER A 145 -8.25 -9.67 9.90
CA SER A 145 -7.84 -8.81 11.02
C SER A 145 -7.32 -7.45 10.59
N ARG A 146 -7.39 -6.47 11.50
CA ARG A 146 -6.82 -5.12 11.34
C ARG A 146 -5.93 -4.74 12.50
N CYS A 147 -4.76 -4.16 12.22
CA CYS A 147 -3.85 -3.71 13.26
C CYS A 147 -4.13 -2.25 13.63
N PHE A 148 -4.37 -1.96 14.90
CA PHE A 148 -4.52 -0.59 15.41
C PHE A 148 -3.63 -0.35 16.61
N SER A 149 -2.82 0.70 16.54
CA SER A 149 -1.96 1.15 17.65
C SER A 149 -2.78 1.60 18.84
N ILE A 150 -2.35 1.19 20.03
CA ILE A 150 -2.92 1.64 21.29
C ILE A 150 -2.40 3.08 21.50
N ALA A 151 -3.30 4.05 21.66
CA ALA A 151 -3.00 5.48 21.70
C ALA A 151 -2.88 6.04 23.14
N ASN A 152 -2.97 5.20 24.16
CA ASN A 152 -2.81 5.57 25.57
C ASN A 152 -1.81 4.64 26.29
N LEU A 153 -1.57 4.91 27.57
CA LEU A 153 -0.86 4.03 28.49
C LEU A 153 -1.90 3.37 29.41
N PRO A 154 -2.34 2.13 29.14
CA PRO A 154 -3.43 1.49 29.90
C PRO A 154 -3.10 1.33 31.39
N ALA A 155 -1.83 1.08 31.71
CA ALA A 155 -1.33 0.93 33.08
C ALA A 155 -1.47 2.20 33.94
N ASP A 156 -1.66 3.37 33.32
CA ASP A 156 -1.81 4.66 34.01
C ASP A 156 -3.26 5.03 34.30
N GLY A 157 -4.21 4.22 33.83
CA GLY A 157 -5.64 4.44 33.99
C GLY A 157 -6.33 3.26 34.63
N ASP A 158 -7.54 2.98 34.15
CA ASP A 158 -8.41 1.89 34.55
C ASP A 158 -8.21 0.62 33.69
N GLY A 159 -7.13 0.55 32.91
CA GLY A 159 -6.86 -0.56 31.99
C GLY A 159 -7.57 -0.45 30.63
N ARG A 160 -8.35 0.61 30.37
CA ARG A 160 -8.98 0.81 29.06
C ARG A 160 -7.95 1.05 27.96
N LEU A 161 -8.29 0.63 26.75
CA LEU A 161 -7.50 0.84 25.55
C LEU A 161 -8.16 1.92 24.69
N VAL A 162 -7.36 2.85 24.19
CA VAL A 162 -7.81 3.92 23.30
C VAL A 162 -7.18 3.70 21.93
N PHE A 163 -7.98 3.79 20.87
CA PHE A 163 -7.53 3.68 19.49
C PHE A 163 -7.95 4.93 18.71
N GLN A 164 -7.13 5.35 17.75
CA GLN A 164 -7.41 6.50 16.88
C GLN A 164 -7.36 6.02 15.43
N ILE A 165 -8.53 5.77 14.88
CA ILE A 165 -8.71 4.99 13.67
C ILE A 165 -9.16 5.91 12.55
N ARG A 166 -8.44 5.86 11.42
CA ARG A 166 -8.84 6.57 10.21
C ARG A 166 -9.99 5.84 9.55
N ARG A 167 -11.06 6.56 9.24
CA ARG A 167 -12.11 6.14 8.31
C ARG A 167 -11.53 6.13 6.91
N VAL A 168 -11.45 4.95 6.33
CA VAL A 168 -11.14 4.76 4.91
C VAL A 168 -12.47 4.49 4.22
N SER A 169 -12.85 5.35 3.28
CA SER A 169 -14.03 5.14 2.42
C SER A 169 -13.86 3.84 1.64
N GLY A 170 -14.85 2.97 1.70
CA GLY A 170 -14.83 1.62 1.13
C GLY A 170 -14.21 0.53 2.04
N GLY A 171 -13.69 0.89 3.23
CA GLY A 171 -13.01 -0.07 4.12
C GLY A 171 -13.95 -0.84 5.05
N LEU A 172 -13.94 -2.19 4.98
CA LEU A 172 -14.81 -3.12 5.74
C LEU A 172 -14.84 -2.82 7.25
N PHE A 173 -13.68 -2.53 7.83
CA PHE A 173 -13.59 -2.21 9.26
C PHE A 173 -14.01 -0.77 9.56
N SER A 174 -13.56 0.21 8.78
CA SER A 174 -13.61 1.61 9.19
C SER A 174 -14.88 2.35 8.77
N GLU A 175 -15.61 1.84 7.77
CA GLU A 175 -16.89 2.40 7.34
C GLU A 175 -18.09 1.65 7.90
N THR A 176 -18.09 0.31 7.83
CA THR A 176 -19.22 -0.52 8.29
C THR A 176 -19.08 -0.85 9.78
N LEU A 177 -18.11 -1.69 10.16
CA LEU A 177 -18.01 -2.16 11.55
C LEU A 177 -17.80 -0.98 12.52
N LEU A 178 -16.81 -0.12 12.28
CA LEU A 178 -16.56 1.05 13.12
C LEU A 178 -17.72 2.06 13.06
N GLY A 179 -18.45 2.14 11.94
CA GLY A 179 -19.65 2.95 11.83
C GLY A 179 -20.78 2.46 12.73
N ASP A 180 -20.96 1.14 12.80
CA ASP A 180 -22.05 0.47 13.51
C ASP A 180 -21.72 0.18 14.99
N LEU A 181 -20.44 0.17 15.38
CA LEU A 181 -20.05 -0.13 16.77
C LEU A 181 -20.68 0.84 17.78
N GLU A 182 -21.43 0.32 18.72
CA GLU A 182 -22.02 1.06 19.83
C GLU A 182 -21.39 0.69 21.18
N ALA A 183 -21.61 1.53 22.19
CA ALA A 183 -21.18 1.20 23.54
C ALA A 183 -21.90 -0.06 24.03
N GLY A 184 -21.14 -1.03 24.54
CA GLY A 184 -21.64 -2.34 24.94
C GLY A 184 -21.30 -3.47 23.97
N ASP A 185 -20.93 -3.17 22.72
CA ASP A 185 -20.54 -4.18 21.74
C ASP A 185 -19.25 -4.91 22.14
N LEU A 186 -19.13 -6.17 21.72
CA LEU A 186 -17.97 -7.01 21.99
C LEU A 186 -17.06 -7.11 20.76
N LEU A 187 -15.76 -7.02 21.01
CA LEU A 187 -14.70 -7.12 20.01
C LEU A 187 -13.73 -8.23 20.40
N GLN A 188 -13.28 -8.99 19.40
CA GLN A 188 -12.22 -9.98 19.56
C GLN A 188 -10.89 -9.35 19.20
N LEU A 189 -9.97 -9.29 20.15
CA LEU A 189 -8.65 -8.70 19.99
C LEU A 189 -7.56 -9.76 20.13
N GLU A 190 -6.41 -9.50 19.51
CA GLU A 190 -5.19 -10.32 19.61
C GLU A 190 -3.99 -9.40 19.87
N GLY A 191 -3.14 -9.76 20.84
CA GLY A 191 -1.86 -9.10 21.08
C GLY A 191 -1.49 -9.01 22.57
N PRO A 192 -0.61 -8.07 22.97
CA PRO A 192 -0.05 -6.96 22.18
C PRO A 192 1.07 -7.35 21.20
N PHE A 193 1.18 -6.58 20.11
CA PHE A 193 2.18 -6.73 19.06
C PHE A 193 2.97 -5.43 18.84
N GLY A 194 4.03 -5.52 18.04
CA GLY A 194 4.85 -4.38 17.63
C GLY A 194 6.19 -4.30 18.36
N ALA A 195 7.22 -3.90 17.63
CA ALA A 195 8.57 -3.70 18.14
C ALA A 195 8.93 -2.22 18.33
N CYS A 196 8.15 -1.30 17.74
CA CYS A 196 8.34 0.13 17.92
C CYS A 196 7.88 0.58 19.31
N THR A 197 8.67 0.24 20.32
CA THR A 197 8.37 0.46 21.73
C THR A 197 9.41 1.34 22.39
N TRP A 198 9.05 1.98 23.49
CA TRP A 198 9.99 2.76 24.31
C TRP A 198 11.25 1.95 24.65
N GLN A 199 12.41 2.57 24.41
CA GLN A 199 13.74 2.09 24.76
C GLN A 199 14.17 2.78 26.06
N ASP A 200 14.58 2.01 27.06
CA ASP A 200 14.96 2.50 28.39
C ASP A 200 16.35 3.19 28.38
N ASP A 201 16.46 4.32 27.67
CA ASP A 201 17.62 5.22 27.65
C ASP A 201 17.14 6.66 27.87
N ASP A 202 16.92 7.01 29.14
CA ASP A 202 16.33 8.30 29.53
C ASP A 202 17.30 9.49 29.37
N ALA A 203 18.57 9.23 29.01
CA ALA A 203 19.58 10.27 28.79
C ALA A 203 19.62 10.81 27.35
N ALA A 204 19.02 10.09 26.40
CA ALA A 204 19.00 10.47 24.99
C ALA A 204 17.83 11.43 24.68
N PRO A 205 18.07 12.57 24.00
CA PRO A 205 16.97 13.39 23.49
C PRO A 205 16.17 12.61 22.45
N VAL A 206 14.85 12.72 22.51
CA VAL A 206 13.95 11.93 21.67
C VAL A 206 13.39 12.77 20.53
N VAL A 207 13.48 12.24 19.31
CA VAL A 207 12.84 12.84 18.13
C VAL A 207 11.76 11.90 17.61
N LEU A 208 10.52 12.40 17.56
CA LEU A 208 9.35 11.64 17.17
C LEU A 208 8.87 12.07 15.78
N PHE A 209 8.48 11.11 14.95
CA PHE A 209 7.92 11.35 13.62
C PHE A 209 6.60 10.60 13.43
N ALA A 210 5.57 11.30 12.96
CA ALA A 210 4.30 10.68 12.58
C ALA A 210 3.77 11.21 11.25
N THR A 211 3.00 10.39 10.54
CA THR A 211 2.12 10.85 9.45
C THR A 211 0.72 10.28 9.62
N GLY A 212 -0.31 11.10 9.45
CA GLY A 212 -1.71 10.67 9.60
C GLY A 212 -1.96 10.04 10.98
N THR A 213 -2.59 8.85 11.02
CA THR A 213 -2.85 8.11 12.27
C THR A 213 -1.62 7.44 12.87
N GLY A 214 -0.43 7.57 12.26
CA GLY A 214 0.82 7.16 12.91
C GLY A 214 1.03 7.83 14.27
N TYR A 215 0.38 8.99 14.50
CA TYR A 215 0.30 9.63 15.81
C TYR A 215 -0.22 8.68 16.91
N ALA A 216 -1.17 7.79 16.61
CA ALA A 216 -1.68 6.82 17.57
C ALA A 216 -0.57 5.90 18.13
N GLY A 217 0.38 5.50 17.29
CA GLY A 217 1.54 4.70 17.73
C GLY A 217 2.62 5.51 18.44
N ILE A 218 2.78 6.78 18.09
CA ILE A 218 3.75 7.69 18.73
C ILE A 218 3.24 8.22 20.08
N LYS A 219 1.94 8.42 20.25
CA LYS A 219 1.36 9.07 21.43
C LYS A 219 1.74 8.36 22.76
N PRO A 220 1.70 7.03 22.91
CA PRO A 220 2.16 6.36 24.13
C PRO A 220 3.66 6.56 24.41
N ILE A 221 4.49 6.62 23.36
CA ILE A 221 5.93 6.88 23.45
C ILE A 221 6.15 8.30 23.96
N LEU A 222 5.45 9.28 23.38
CA LEU A 222 5.42 10.67 23.86
C LEU A 222 5.00 10.75 25.34
N LEU A 223 3.89 10.10 25.72
CA LEU A 223 3.41 10.11 27.11
C LEU A 223 4.42 9.51 28.09
N THR A 224 5.13 8.45 27.68
CA THR A 224 6.18 7.83 28.48
C THR A 224 7.38 8.77 28.65
N ALA A 225 7.79 9.43 27.57
CA ALA A 225 8.86 10.43 27.61
C ALA A 225 8.53 11.58 28.56
N MET A 226 7.29 12.11 28.53
CA MET A 226 6.83 13.16 29.44
C MET A 226 6.86 12.73 30.91
N LYS A 227 6.50 11.47 31.19
CA LYS A 227 6.56 10.90 32.54
C LYS A 227 7.99 10.73 33.07
N ARG A 228 8.94 10.52 32.16
CA ARG A 228 10.36 10.35 32.49
C ARG A 228 11.16 11.65 32.39
N ASP A 229 10.48 12.77 32.09
CA ASP A 229 11.08 14.10 31.94
C ASP A 229 12.22 14.13 30.90
N VAL A 230 12.03 13.39 29.80
CA VAL A 230 12.97 13.34 28.69
C VAL A 230 12.71 14.50 27.73
N GLU A 231 13.77 15.06 27.14
CA GLU A 231 13.66 16.07 26.08
C GLU A 231 13.05 15.46 24.81
N VAL A 232 11.97 16.06 24.30
CA VAL A 232 11.25 15.53 23.14
C VAL A 232 10.94 16.61 22.12
N THR A 233 11.27 16.32 20.86
CA THR A 233 10.74 17.07 19.72
C THR A 233 9.90 16.19 18.80
N PHE A 234 8.65 16.57 18.54
CA PHE A 234 7.70 15.80 17.72
C PHE A 234 7.35 16.48 16.40
N TYR A 235 7.53 15.78 15.28
CA TYR A 235 7.12 16.21 13.94
C TYR A 235 5.93 15.40 13.46
N TRP A 236 4.80 16.06 13.18
CA TRP A 236 3.60 15.41 12.68
C TRP A 236 3.26 15.92 11.27
N GLY A 237 3.27 15.01 10.29
CA GLY A 237 2.91 15.29 8.91
C GLY A 237 1.43 15.08 8.62
N GLY A 238 0.79 16.06 7.99
CA GLY A 238 -0.61 16.02 7.55
C GLY A 238 -0.80 16.66 6.18
N ALA A 239 -1.85 16.27 5.45
CA ALA A 239 -2.21 16.90 4.19
C ALA A 239 -2.96 18.22 4.41
N GLN A 240 -3.74 18.29 5.48
CA GLN A 240 -4.57 19.46 5.83
C GLN A 240 -4.46 19.78 7.32
N ALA A 241 -4.84 20.99 7.72
CA ALA A 241 -4.78 21.42 9.13
C ALA A 241 -5.64 20.55 10.06
N THR A 242 -6.73 19.97 9.54
CA THR A 242 -7.64 19.07 10.25
C THR A 242 -7.03 17.69 10.55
N ASP A 243 -5.93 17.31 9.88
CA ASP A 243 -5.20 16.08 10.20
C ASP A 243 -4.52 16.13 11.58
N PHE A 244 -4.28 17.34 12.11
CA PHE A 244 -3.70 17.54 13.45
C PHE A 244 -4.78 17.55 14.53
N TYR A 245 -5.57 16.48 14.58
CA TYR A 245 -6.80 16.41 15.37
C TYR A 245 -6.60 16.48 16.90
N GLU A 246 -5.38 16.32 17.40
CA GLU A 246 -5.02 16.52 18.81
C GLU A 246 -4.15 17.76 19.07
N ARG A 247 -4.15 18.74 18.16
CA ARG A 247 -3.41 20.00 18.31
C ARG A 247 -3.57 20.64 19.70
N ALA A 248 -4.80 20.77 20.20
CA ALA A 248 -5.06 21.41 21.49
C ALA A 248 -4.40 20.68 22.67
N PHE A 249 -4.29 19.35 22.60
CA PHE A 249 -3.59 18.54 23.61
C PHE A 249 -2.08 18.77 23.53
N LEU A 250 -1.50 18.76 22.33
CA LEU A 250 -0.07 18.98 22.11
C LEU A 250 0.35 20.42 22.49
N ASP A 251 -0.46 21.42 22.14
CA ASP A 251 -0.22 22.82 22.52
C ASP A 251 -0.24 23.01 24.04
N LYS A 252 -1.13 22.30 24.74
CA LYS A 252 -1.14 22.30 26.20
C LYS A 252 0.11 21.62 26.78
N LEU A 253 0.53 20.49 26.21
CA LEU A 253 1.75 19.80 26.65
C LEU A 253 2.99 20.68 26.56
N VAL A 254 3.10 21.54 25.54
CA VAL A 254 4.23 22.50 25.42
C VAL A 254 4.25 23.49 26.58
N ILE A 255 3.10 23.87 27.10
CA ILE A 255 2.99 24.76 28.28
C ILE A 255 3.37 24.00 29.55
N ASP A 256 2.90 22.76 29.68
CA ASP A 256 3.08 21.95 30.89
C ASP A 256 4.51 21.36 31.00
N HIS A 257 5.23 21.21 29.88
CA HIS A 257 6.56 20.60 29.83
C HIS A 257 7.55 21.44 29.01
N ALA A 258 8.50 22.09 29.70
CA ALA A 258 9.47 23.00 29.07
C ALA A 258 10.40 22.32 28.06
N HIS A 259 10.61 21.01 28.18
CA HIS A 259 11.47 20.20 27.30
C HIS A 259 10.70 19.52 26.16
N PHE A 260 9.42 19.87 25.95
CA PHE A 260 8.62 19.35 24.85
C PHE A 260 8.38 20.42 23.78
N HIS A 261 8.70 20.04 22.55
CA HIS A 261 8.40 20.82 21.36
C HIS A 261 7.66 19.95 20.34
N TRP A 262 6.73 20.55 19.60
CA TRP A 262 6.12 19.85 18.47
C TRP A 262 5.90 20.78 17.27
N HIS A 263 5.95 20.19 16.09
CA HIS A 263 5.91 20.88 14.81
C HIS A 263 4.90 20.18 13.89
N PRO A 264 3.74 20.80 13.60
CA PRO A 264 2.88 20.37 12.51
C PRO A 264 3.57 20.67 11.18
N VAL A 265 3.59 19.70 10.27
CA VAL A 265 4.20 19.85 8.93
C VAL A 265 3.13 19.55 7.89
N LEU A 266 2.65 20.58 7.21
CA LEU A 266 1.73 20.40 6.09
C LEU A 266 2.48 19.88 4.87
N ALA A 267 1.86 18.97 4.13
CA ALA A 267 2.45 18.38 2.93
C ALA A 267 2.83 19.41 1.84
N THR A 268 2.24 20.60 1.89
CA THR A 268 2.54 21.76 1.04
C THR A 268 3.78 22.55 1.49
N GLU A 269 4.15 22.45 2.76
CA GLU A 269 5.27 23.17 3.38
C GLU A 269 6.54 22.32 3.42
N GLY A 270 6.41 21.00 3.34
CA GLY A 270 7.53 20.08 3.24
C GLY A 270 7.19 18.67 3.67
N ARG A 271 8.23 17.94 4.05
CA ARG A 271 8.12 16.62 4.70
C ARG A 271 8.73 16.69 6.10
N VAL A 272 8.25 15.82 6.99
CA VAL A 272 8.63 15.85 8.42
C VAL A 272 10.13 15.72 8.63
N GLN A 273 10.80 14.89 7.83
CA GLN A 273 12.24 14.68 7.92
C GLN A 273 13.05 15.90 7.48
N ASP A 274 12.61 16.62 6.44
CA ASP A 274 13.30 17.80 5.93
C ASP A 274 13.26 18.93 6.97
N VAL A 275 12.09 19.13 7.59
CA VAL A 275 11.90 20.12 8.66
C VAL A 275 12.75 19.76 9.88
N ALA A 276 12.74 18.50 10.32
CA ALA A 276 13.51 18.08 11.48
C ALA A 276 15.02 18.30 11.31
N LEU A 277 15.57 18.02 10.12
CA LEU A 277 17.00 18.26 9.84
C LEU A 277 17.38 19.73 9.89
N SER A 278 16.45 20.63 9.56
CA SER A 278 16.68 22.07 9.65
C SER A 278 16.78 22.60 11.08
N HIS A 279 16.31 21.85 12.08
CA HIS A 279 16.30 22.25 13.49
C HIS A 279 17.56 21.86 14.28
N GLY A 280 18.56 21.24 13.64
CA GLY A 280 19.91 21.10 14.22
C GLY A 280 20.01 20.14 15.42
N HIS A 281 19.22 19.06 15.46
CA HIS A 281 19.30 18.05 16.52
C HIS A 281 20.70 17.42 16.63
N ASN A 282 21.06 17.01 17.85
CA ASN A 282 22.24 16.16 18.08
C ASN A 282 21.93 14.71 17.71
N TRP A 283 21.97 14.40 16.42
CA TRP A 283 21.61 13.08 15.89
C TRP A 283 22.46 11.94 16.45
N GLU A 284 23.74 12.16 16.74
CA GLU A 284 24.62 11.12 17.33
C GLU A 284 24.13 10.65 18.70
N ALA A 285 23.52 11.55 19.48
CA ALA A 285 22.99 11.26 20.81
C ALA A 285 21.50 10.91 20.81
N ALA A 286 20.76 11.24 19.75
CA ALA A 286 19.30 11.15 19.73
C ALA A 286 18.76 9.71 19.67
N GLN A 287 17.57 9.51 20.22
CA GLN A 287 16.73 8.33 20.03
C GLN A 287 15.54 8.72 19.15
N VAL A 288 15.36 8.02 18.02
CA VAL A 288 14.32 8.34 17.03
C VAL A 288 13.22 7.27 17.02
N TYR A 289 11.96 7.73 17.05
CA TYR A 289 10.78 6.90 16.80
C TYR A 289 9.98 7.43 15.62
N ALA A 290 9.60 6.57 14.67
CA ALA A 290 8.78 6.95 13.53
C ALA A 290 7.60 6.01 13.30
N CYS A 291 6.40 6.54 13.09
CA CYS A 291 5.22 5.74 12.80
C CYS A 291 4.34 6.36 11.70
N GLY A 292 3.90 5.56 10.73
CA GLY A 292 3.05 6.05 9.64
C GLY A 292 3.35 5.39 8.31
N SER A 293 3.32 6.16 7.21
CA SER A 293 3.50 5.59 5.87
C SER A 293 4.92 5.03 5.68
N GLY A 294 5.04 3.91 4.96
CA GLY A 294 6.34 3.28 4.68
C GLY A 294 7.29 4.21 3.90
N GLY A 295 6.75 5.08 3.05
CA GLY A 295 7.52 6.10 2.33
C GLY A 295 8.17 7.13 3.27
N MET A 296 7.41 7.66 4.24
CA MET A 296 7.96 8.57 5.25
C MET A 296 9.05 7.89 6.07
N ILE A 297 8.79 6.69 6.59
CA ILE A 297 9.75 5.97 7.45
C ILE A 297 11.08 5.73 6.73
N SER A 298 11.03 5.30 5.47
CA SER A 298 12.23 5.02 4.68
C SER A 298 13.06 6.29 4.48
N GLN A 299 12.42 7.42 4.15
CA GLN A 299 13.09 8.70 3.92
C GLN A 299 13.66 9.28 5.21
N THR A 300 12.86 9.34 6.29
CA THR A 300 13.30 9.81 7.61
C THR A 300 14.51 9.03 8.08
N ARG A 301 14.49 7.70 7.98
CA ARG A 301 15.62 6.86 8.40
C ARG A 301 16.88 7.19 7.61
N ALA A 302 16.79 7.21 6.28
CA ALA A 302 17.95 7.47 5.43
C ALA A 302 18.62 8.81 5.76
N GLN A 303 17.81 9.86 5.94
CA GLN A 303 18.35 11.19 6.23
C GLN A 303 18.88 11.34 7.67
N CYS A 304 18.20 10.78 8.67
CA CYS A 304 18.71 10.80 10.05
C CYS A 304 20.04 10.05 10.18
N LEU A 305 20.20 8.90 9.51
CA LEU A 305 21.49 8.19 9.49
C LEU A 305 22.58 9.01 8.79
N ALA A 306 22.25 9.64 7.66
CA ALA A 306 23.18 10.53 6.97
C ALA A 306 23.60 11.73 7.83
N ALA A 307 22.74 12.16 8.76
CA ALA A 307 23.01 13.21 9.72
C ALA A 307 23.76 12.74 10.98
N GLY A 308 24.09 11.44 11.10
CA GLY A 308 24.90 10.89 12.18
C GLY A 308 24.16 10.02 13.20
N LEU A 309 22.85 9.79 13.04
CA LEU A 309 22.09 8.93 13.96
C LEU A 309 22.64 7.49 13.96
N PRO A 310 22.95 6.89 15.13
CA PRO A 310 23.29 5.47 15.21
C PRO A 310 22.11 4.59 14.77
N SER A 311 22.36 3.63 13.88
CA SER A 311 21.29 2.83 13.26
C SER A 311 20.38 2.06 14.23
N HIS A 312 20.92 1.67 15.38
CA HIS A 312 20.18 0.97 16.44
C HIS A 312 19.24 1.91 17.22
N ARG A 313 19.46 3.23 17.16
CA ARG A 313 18.62 4.26 17.79
C ARG A 313 17.51 4.79 16.89
N PHE A 314 17.30 4.17 15.72
CA PHE A 314 16.12 4.42 14.88
C PHE A 314 15.13 3.27 15.00
N VAL A 315 14.00 3.53 15.64
CA VAL A 315 12.92 2.56 15.88
C VAL A 315 11.67 3.02 15.13
N ALA A 316 11.00 2.14 14.40
CA ALA A 316 9.84 2.56 13.61
C ALA A 316 8.81 1.45 13.39
N GLU A 317 7.57 1.85 13.11
CA GLU A 317 6.50 0.95 12.68
C GLU A 317 5.76 1.54 11.47
N ALA A 318 5.65 0.74 10.40
CA ALA A 318 4.98 1.15 9.17
C ALA A 318 3.52 0.69 9.16
N PHE A 319 2.61 1.62 8.93
CA PHE A 319 1.22 1.31 8.65
C PHE A 319 1.12 0.85 7.20
N VAL A 320 0.86 -0.44 7.04
CA VAL A 320 0.59 -1.06 5.74
C VAL A 320 -0.86 -1.49 5.77
N PRO A 321 -1.65 -1.21 4.71
CA PRO A 321 -3.00 -1.74 4.59
C PRO A 321 -2.99 -3.25 4.79
N SER A 322 -3.73 -3.75 5.77
CA SER A 322 -3.86 -5.17 6.07
C SER A 322 -5.32 -5.59 5.95
N GLY A 323 -5.60 -6.63 5.17
CA GLY A 323 -6.87 -7.36 5.14
C GLY A 323 -7.85 -7.03 4.00
N ARG A 324 -8.83 -7.92 3.82
CA ARG A 324 -9.90 -7.93 2.81
C ARG A 324 -10.87 -6.77 3.02
N SER A 325 -11.06 -5.95 2.00
CA SER A 325 -12.04 -4.86 1.98
C SER A 325 -13.45 -5.39 1.71
N SER A 326 -14.49 -4.60 2.02
CA SER A 326 -15.92 -4.98 1.98
C SER A 326 -16.47 -5.25 0.59
N ALA A 327 -15.65 -5.14 -0.44
CA ALA A 327 -15.99 -5.68 -1.76
C ALA A 327 -16.00 -7.22 -1.79
N ASP A 328 -15.32 -7.93 -0.87
CA ASP A 328 -15.32 -9.40 -0.86
C ASP A 328 -16.66 -10.03 -0.42
N THR A 329 -17.57 -9.26 0.19
CA THR A 329 -18.93 -9.75 0.54
C THR A 329 -20.00 -9.36 -0.49
N LEU A 330 -19.68 -8.45 -1.43
CA LEU A 330 -20.56 -8.08 -2.55
C LEU A 330 -20.21 -8.80 -3.86
N LEU A 331 -19.07 -9.48 -3.88
CA LEU A 331 -18.68 -10.41 -4.91
C LEU A 331 -19.46 -11.72 -4.71
N GLY A 332 -20.22 -12.10 -5.73
CA GLY A 332 -20.61 -13.51 -5.88
C GLY A 332 -19.36 -14.39 -5.75
N SER A 333 -19.54 -15.66 -5.41
CA SER A 333 -18.41 -16.59 -5.24
C SER A 333 -17.46 -16.49 -6.43
N ARG A 334 -16.28 -15.87 -6.24
CA ARG A 334 -15.23 -15.80 -7.25
C ARG A 334 -15.00 -17.19 -7.82
N ASP A 335 -14.84 -17.29 -9.13
CA ASP A 335 -14.55 -18.58 -9.73
C ASP A 335 -13.22 -19.12 -9.16
N GLY A 336 -13.29 -20.30 -8.57
CA GLY A 336 -12.16 -20.93 -7.87
C GLY A 336 -11.03 -21.38 -8.79
N THR A 337 -11.17 -21.24 -10.11
CA THR A 337 -10.16 -21.59 -11.12
C THR A 337 -9.55 -20.33 -11.71
N TRP A 338 -10.38 -19.42 -12.22
CA TRP A 338 -9.94 -18.26 -13.02
C TRP A 338 -9.74 -16.99 -12.21
N GLU A 339 -10.36 -16.87 -11.03
CA GLU A 339 -10.42 -15.61 -10.27
C GLU A 339 -9.72 -15.72 -8.90
N LYS A 340 -8.77 -16.65 -8.78
CA LYS A 340 -7.90 -16.71 -7.60
C LYS A 340 -7.14 -15.41 -7.46
N VAL A 341 -6.94 -14.92 -6.23
CA VAL A 341 -6.11 -13.76 -5.94
C VAL A 341 -5.06 -14.14 -4.92
N GLY A 342 -3.93 -13.44 -4.92
CA GLY A 342 -2.85 -13.68 -3.98
C GLY A 342 -3.16 -13.13 -2.58
N PRO A 343 -2.33 -13.48 -1.59
CA PRO A 343 -2.53 -13.04 -0.20
C PRO A 343 -2.32 -11.54 0.01
N ARG A 344 -1.83 -10.80 -0.99
CA ARG A 344 -1.70 -9.34 -0.97
C ARG A 344 -2.89 -8.64 -1.61
N TYR A 345 -3.78 -9.34 -2.32
CA TYR A 345 -4.89 -8.70 -3.00
C TYR A 345 -5.77 -7.93 -2.02
N SER A 346 -5.98 -6.65 -2.33
CA SER A 346 -6.89 -5.78 -1.61
C SER A 346 -7.54 -4.84 -2.60
N LEU A 347 -8.84 -4.60 -2.42
CA LEU A 347 -9.58 -3.63 -3.22
C LEU A 347 -8.94 -2.24 -3.14
N ASP A 348 -8.61 -1.80 -1.93
CA ASP A 348 -8.03 -0.48 -1.70
C ASP A 348 -6.70 -0.31 -2.42
N GLY A 349 -5.89 -1.38 -2.47
CA GLY A 349 -4.65 -1.42 -3.24
C GLY A 349 -4.89 -1.28 -4.74
N MET A 350 -5.86 -2.02 -5.28
CA MET A 350 -6.25 -1.93 -6.69
C MET A 350 -6.83 -0.56 -7.04
N LEU A 351 -7.71 -0.01 -6.20
CA LEU A 351 -8.31 1.32 -6.39
C LEU A 351 -7.26 2.43 -6.31
N ALA A 352 -6.34 2.36 -5.35
CA ALA A 352 -5.25 3.33 -5.22
C ALA A 352 -4.28 3.26 -6.41
N ALA A 353 -4.00 2.04 -6.89
CA ALA A 353 -3.20 1.83 -8.09
C ALA A 353 -3.88 2.43 -9.33
N ARG A 354 -5.15 2.12 -9.56
CA ARG A 354 -5.97 2.69 -10.62
C ARG A 354 -6.02 4.21 -10.57
N GLU A 355 -6.37 4.80 -9.42
CA GLU A 355 -6.46 6.26 -9.27
C GLU A 355 -5.12 6.94 -9.59
N LYS A 356 -4.02 6.31 -9.19
CA LYS A 356 -2.68 6.82 -9.48
C LYS A 356 -2.34 6.70 -10.97
N THR A 357 -2.75 5.63 -11.64
CA THR A 357 -2.60 5.49 -13.10
C THR A 357 -3.44 6.51 -13.84
N VAL A 358 -4.69 6.77 -13.44
CA VAL A 358 -5.54 7.81 -14.03
C VAL A 358 -4.86 9.18 -13.96
N ARG A 359 -4.27 9.52 -12.79
CA ARG A 359 -3.50 10.76 -12.62
C ARG A 359 -2.23 10.78 -13.48
N ALA A 360 -1.56 9.64 -13.62
CA ALA A 360 -0.38 9.52 -14.48
C ALA A 360 -0.73 9.71 -15.95
N LEU A 361 -1.81 9.08 -16.42
CA LEU A 361 -2.34 9.21 -17.76
C LEU A 361 -2.72 10.66 -18.07
N ALA A 362 -3.41 11.35 -17.16
CA ALA A 362 -3.70 12.77 -17.30
C ALA A 362 -2.42 13.64 -17.40
N ALA A 363 -1.42 13.36 -16.55
CA ALA A 363 -0.14 14.06 -16.57
C ALA A 363 0.63 13.81 -17.88
N ILE A 364 0.65 12.58 -18.38
CA ILE A 364 1.29 12.20 -19.65
C ILE A 364 0.57 12.88 -20.82
N ALA A 365 -0.75 12.77 -20.88
CA ALA A 365 -1.55 13.38 -21.93
C ALA A 365 -1.37 14.91 -21.98
N SER A 366 -1.26 15.57 -20.83
CA SER A 366 -1.02 17.03 -20.75
C SER A 366 0.34 17.48 -21.32
N GLN A 367 1.31 16.56 -21.43
CA GLN A 367 2.66 16.83 -21.93
C GLN A 367 2.81 16.51 -23.42
N LEU A 368 1.84 15.83 -24.02
CA LEU A 368 1.84 15.54 -25.46
C LEU A 368 1.69 16.84 -26.26
N THR A 369 2.59 17.05 -27.22
CA THR A 369 2.60 18.26 -28.04
C THR A 369 2.72 17.93 -29.53
N VAL A 370 2.05 18.72 -30.36
CA VAL A 370 2.11 18.58 -31.82
C VAL A 370 3.57 18.65 -32.29
N GLY A 371 3.98 17.68 -33.10
CA GLY A 371 5.36 17.52 -33.57
C GLY A 371 6.22 16.57 -32.72
N MET A 372 5.78 16.20 -31.51
CA MET A 372 6.43 15.18 -30.68
C MET A 372 6.46 13.83 -31.41
N THR A 373 7.58 13.12 -31.38
CA THR A 373 7.67 11.78 -31.94
C THR A 373 7.11 10.74 -30.97
N THR A 374 6.61 9.61 -31.48
CA THR A 374 6.14 8.50 -30.66
C THR A 374 7.21 8.03 -29.67
N GLY A 375 8.47 7.92 -30.11
CA GLY A 375 9.58 7.55 -29.23
C GLY A 375 9.81 8.55 -28.09
N ALA A 376 9.73 9.86 -28.37
CA ALA A 376 9.87 10.89 -27.33
C ALA A 376 8.70 10.88 -26.35
N ALA A 377 7.48 10.59 -26.82
CA ALA A 377 6.31 10.46 -25.96
C ALA A 377 6.43 9.27 -25.00
N LEU A 378 6.91 8.13 -25.49
CA LEU A 378 7.15 6.94 -24.67
C LEU A 378 8.24 7.18 -23.62
N GLU A 379 9.33 7.85 -24.00
CA GLU A 379 10.40 8.21 -23.06
C GLU A 379 9.88 9.17 -21.97
N MET A 380 9.12 10.20 -22.36
CA MET A 380 8.48 11.13 -21.42
C MET A 380 7.52 10.41 -20.47
N ALA A 381 6.70 9.50 -20.98
CA ALA A 381 5.76 8.73 -20.17
C ALA A 381 6.49 7.83 -19.16
N SER A 382 7.57 7.17 -19.58
CA SER A 382 8.42 6.36 -18.69
C SER A 382 9.01 7.20 -17.55
N GLN A 383 9.56 8.38 -17.87
CA GLN A 383 10.10 9.31 -16.87
C GLN A 383 9.02 9.81 -15.90
N GLN A 384 7.82 10.13 -16.42
CA GLN A 384 6.68 10.56 -15.61
C GLN A 384 6.24 9.46 -14.63
N LEU A 385 6.10 8.23 -15.09
CA LEU A 385 5.74 7.08 -14.25
C LEU A 385 6.79 6.81 -13.16
N GLN A 386 8.07 6.87 -13.52
CA GLN A 386 9.17 6.71 -12.57
C GLN A 386 9.18 7.83 -11.52
N ALA A 387 8.99 9.09 -11.92
CA ALA A 387 8.91 10.22 -11.01
C ALA A 387 7.73 10.11 -10.03
N MET A 388 6.62 9.50 -10.46
CA MET A 388 5.46 9.21 -9.62
C MET A 388 5.68 7.98 -8.72
N GLY A 389 6.81 7.28 -8.84
CA GLY A 389 7.17 6.13 -8.01
C GLY A 389 6.56 4.82 -8.49
N ALA A 390 6.39 4.63 -9.80
CA ALA A 390 6.07 3.33 -10.37
C ALA A 390 7.26 2.40 -10.17
N SER A 391 7.01 1.16 -9.73
CA SER A 391 8.09 0.21 -9.49
C SER A 391 8.60 -0.43 -10.79
N HIS A 392 7.68 -0.78 -11.67
CA HIS A 392 7.88 -1.30 -13.02
C HIS A 392 6.55 -1.18 -13.78
N THR A 393 6.53 -1.56 -15.05
CA THR A 393 5.31 -1.71 -15.84
C THR A 393 4.98 -3.19 -16.02
N TRP A 394 3.72 -3.53 -15.89
CA TRP A 394 3.18 -4.86 -16.09
C TRP A 394 3.20 -5.25 -17.57
N HIS A 395 2.57 -4.45 -18.42
CA HIS A 395 2.77 -4.46 -19.87
C HIS A 395 3.48 -3.18 -20.32
N PRO A 396 4.09 -3.15 -21.52
CA PRO A 396 4.71 -1.93 -22.06
C PRO A 396 3.72 -0.76 -22.10
N THR A 397 4.19 0.45 -21.84
CA THR A 397 3.41 1.66 -22.11
C THR A 397 3.14 1.78 -23.61
N TYR A 398 1.88 1.93 -24.00
CA TYR A 398 1.49 2.13 -25.39
C TYR A 398 1.04 3.58 -25.60
N ILE A 399 1.70 4.27 -26.54
CA ILE A 399 1.26 5.58 -27.03
C ILE A 399 1.22 5.51 -28.55
N ARG A 400 0.04 5.74 -29.13
CA ARG A 400 -0.20 5.59 -30.58
C ARG A 400 -0.83 6.85 -31.15
N PHE A 401 -0.29 7.36 -32.26
CA PHE A 401 -0.74 8.60 -32.90
C PHE A 401 -1.42 8.31 -34.25
N GLY A 402 -2.58 8.92 -34.49
CA GLY A 402 -3.31 8.87 -35.76
C GLY A 402 -3.50 7.45 -36.27
N ASP A 403 -3.05 7.19 -37.50
CA ASP A 403 -3.15 5.88 -38.18
C ASP A 403 -2.65 4.67 -37.37
N ASP A 404 -1.81 4.87 -36.35
CA ASP A 404 -1.32 3.78 -35.51
C ASP A 404 -2.32 3.34 -34.44
N THR A 405 -3.39 4.10 -34.18
CA THR A 405 -4.39 3.75 -33.14
C THR A 405 -5.26 2.54 -33.47
N VAL A 406 -5.31 2.13 -34.75
CA VAL A 406 -5.98 0.88 -35.17
C VAL A 406 -5.11 -0.37 -35.03
N ARG A 407 -3.81 -0.21 -34.74
CA ARG A 407 -2.88 -1.33 -34.65
C ARG A 407 -2.96 -1.98 -33.26
N PRO A 408 -2.96 -3.33 -33.15
CA PRO A 408 -2.93 -4.02 -31.87
C PRO A 408 -1.61 -3.82 -31.12
N SER A 409 -1.62 -4.09 -29.80
CA SER A 409 -0.47 -4.00 -28.88
C SER A 409 0.77 -4.75 -29.39
N ARG A 410 0.58 -5.91 -30.04
CA ARG A 410 1.64 -6.79 -30.58
C ARG A 410 2.24 -6.32 -31.92
N GLU A 411 1.62 -5.37 -32.61
CA GLU A 411 2.15 -4.80 -33.84
C GLU A 411 3.03 -3.59 -33.52
N GLY A 412 4.29 -3.63 -33.97
CA GLY A 412 5.26 -2.56 -33.76
C GLY A 412 4.81 -1.21 -34.34
N ILE A 413 5.28 -0.14 -33.71
CA ILE A 413 5.00 1.24 -34.09
C ILE A 413 6.25 1.91 -34.66
N ASP A 414 6.07 2.93 -35.51
CA ASP A 414 7.18 3.76 -35.99
C ASP A 414 7.56 4.79 -34.90
N PRO A 415 8.74 4.67 -34.25
CA PRO A 415 9.14 5.60 -33.20
C PRO A 415 9.37 7.03 -33.72
N LEU A 416 9.53 7.22 -35.03
CA LEU A 416 9.76 8.52 -35.67
C LEU A 416 8.45 9.21 -36.11
N ARG A 417 7.30 8.52 -36.04
CA ARG A 417 6.01 9.13 -36.33
C ARG A 417 5.79 10.31 -35.40
N ARG A 418 5.30 11.44 -35.95
CA ARG A 418 5.04 12.67 -35.21
C ARG A 418 3.55 12.89 -35.00
N LEU A 419 3.19 13.36 -33.82
CA LEU A 419 1.84 13.81 -33.50
C LEU A 419 1.44 14.99 -34.39
N ARG A 420 0.35 14.86 -35.14
CA ARG A 420 -0.17 15.90 -36.04
C ARG A 420 -1.22 16.78 -35.33
N PRO A 421 -1.47 18.01 -35.81
CA PRO A 421 -2.46 18.92 -35.20
C PRO A 421 -3.89 18.39 -35.10
N SER A 422 -4.24 17.39 -35.92
CA SER A 422 -5.58 16.84 -36.04
C SER A 422 -5.63 15.33 -35.79
N ASP A 423 -4.73 14.79 -34.96
CA ASP A 423 -4.63 13.34 -34.70
C ASP A 423 -5.56 12.88 -33.56
N ILE A 424 -5.88 11.58 -33.60
CA ILE A 424 -6.40 10.81 -32.46
C ILE A 424 -5.22 10.10 -31.79
N VAL A 425 -5.22 10.02 -30.47
CA VAL A 425 -4.11 9.46 -29.69
C VAL A 425 -4.63 8.46 -28.69
N VAL A 426 -4.04 7.27 -28.65
CA VAL A 426 -4.28 6.28 -27.60
C VAL A 426 -3.11 6.31 -26.62
N VAL A 427 -3.41 6.35 -25.33
CA VAL A 427 -2.45 6.17 -24.23
C VAL A 427 -2.97 5.05 -23.35
N ASP A 428 -2.15 4.03 -23.15
CA ASP A 428 -2.50 2.81 -22.42
C ASP A 428 -1.32 2.46 -21.49
N LEU A 429 -1.63 2.30 -20.20
CA LEU A 429 -0.68 2.28 -19.09
C LEU A 429 -0.97 1.14 -18.12
N GLY A 430 0.00 0.22 -17.97
CA GLY A 430 0.00 -0.80 -16.91
C GLY A 430 1.07 -0.63 -15.84
N PRO A 431 1.23 0.53 -15.16
CA PRO A 431 2.23 0.68 -14.12
C PRO A 431 1.87 -0.10 -12.86
N VAL A 432 2.90 -0.57 -12.16
CA VAL A 432 2.74 -1.28 -10.88
C VAL A 432 3.04 -0.35 -9.71
N TRP A 433 2.02 -0.04 -8.94
CA TRP A 433 2.04 0.81 -7.76
C TRP A 433 1.90 -0.02 -6.49
N ASP A 434 2.91 0.02 -5.62
CA ASP A 434 2.92 -0.77 -4.38
C ASP A 434 2.54 -2.25 -4.62
N GLY A 435 2.94 -2.83 -5.75
CA GLY A 435 2.66 -4.22 -6.13
C GLY A 435 1.24 -4.53 -6.60
N TYR A 436 0.43 -3.52 -6.90
CA TYR A 436 -0.84 -3.65 -7.62
C TYR A 436 -0.70 -3.07 -9.02
N GLU A 437 -1.27 -3.76 -9.99
CA GLU A 437 -1.42 -3.26 -11.35
C GLU A 437 -2.52 -2.20 -11.38
N GLY A 438 -2.19 -1.01 -11.89
CA GLY A 438 -3.15 0.09 -11.95
C GLY A 438 -3.82 0.27 -13.30
N ASP A 439 -3.75 -0.73 -14.18
CA ASP A 439 -4.19 -0.78 -15.58
C ASP A 439 -5.28 0.24 -15.96
N TYR A 440 -4.95 1.15 -16.88
CA TYR A 440 -5.84 2.22 -17.32
C TYR A 440 -5.36 2.91 -18.60
N GLY A 441 -6.27 3.07 -19.55
CA GLY A 441 -5.99 3.62 -20.87
C GLY A 441 -7.17 4.40 -21.43
N ASP A 442 -6.88 5.46 -22.18
CA ASP A 442 -7.89 6.32 -22.80
C ASP A 442 -7.41 6.94 -24.13
N THR A 443 -8.36 7.51 -24.86
CA THR A 443 -8.19 8.15 -26.15
C THR A 443 -8.31 9.67 -26.06
N PHE A 444 -7.35 10.38 -26.64
CA PHE A 444 -7.23 11.82 -26.67
C PHE A 444 -7.34 12.37 -28.09
N ILE A 445 -8.00 13.52 -28.25
CA ILE A 445 -8.21 14.14 -29.57
C ILE A 445 -7.41 15.44 -29.65
N PHE A 446 -6.61 15.57 -30.70
CA PHE A 446 -6.00 16.81 -31.12
C PHE A 446 -6.78 17.38 -32.31
N GLY A 447 -7.13 18.67 -32.22
CA GLY A 447 -7.94 19.35 -33.23
C GLY A 447 -9.43 19.03 -33.18
N GLU A 448 -10.15 19.39 -34.25
CA GLU A 448 -11.63 19.39 -34.30
C GLU A 448 -12.19 18.41 -35.33
N ALA A 449 -11.45 17.34 -35.65
CA ALA A 449 -11.90 16.34 -36.61
C ALA A 449 -13.17 15.64 -36.08
N PRO A 450 -14.35 15.79 -36.72
CA PRO A 450 -15.62 15.29 -36.16
C PRO A 450 -15.60 13.77 -35.92
N LEU A 451 -14.94 13.03 -36.81
CA LEU A 451 -14.86 11.57 -36.72
C LEU A 451 -13.99 11.08 -35.54
N HIS A 452 -13.00 11.88 -35.10
CA HIS A 452 -12.19 11.54 -33.93
C HIS A 452 -12.98 11.74 -32.64
N HIS A 453 -13.73 12.85 -32.55
CA HIS A 453 -14.66 13.09 -31.44
C HIS A 453 -15.77 12.04 -31.38
N ASP A 454 -16.32 11.65 -32.53
CA ASP A 454 -17.30 10.57 -32.62
C ASP A 454 -16.71 9.23 -32.17
N CYS A 455 -15.49 8.89 -32.61
CA CYS A 455 -14.78 7.69 -32.17
C CYS A 455 -14.66 7.62 -30.65
N ARG A 456 -14.17 8.69 -30.01
CA ARG A 456 -14.00 8.74 -28.55
C ARG A 456 -15.34 8.65 -27.83
N LYS A 457 -16.35 9.38 -28.31
CA LYS A 457 -17.69 9.35 -27.71
C LYS A 457 -18.28 7.93 -27.76
N VAL A 458 -18.30 7.32 -28.95
CA VAL A 458 -18.85 5.97 -29.14
C VAL A 458 -18.06 4.94 -28.36
N LEU A 459 -16.75 5.09 -28.26
CA LEU A 459 -15.88 4.24 -27.46
C LEU A 459 -16.31 4.17 -25.99
N HIS A 460 -16.50 5.32 -25.33
CA HIS A 460 -17.01 5.33 -23.95
C HIS A 460 -18.46 4.85 -23.84
N GLU A 461 -19.32 5.17 -24.81
CA GLU A 461 -20.70 4.64 -24.82
C GLU A 461 -20.74 3.11 -24.91
N VAL A 462 -19.93 2.51 -25.79
CA VAL A 462 -19.83 1.04 -25.92
C VAL A 462 -19.28 0.43 -24.63
N PHE A 463 -18.25 1.05 -24.03
CA PHE A 463 -17.72 0.62 -22.74
C PHE A 463 -18.79 0.65 -21.64
N ASP A 464 -19.49 1.78 -21.47
CA ASP A 464 -20.51 1.97 -20.44
C ASP A 464 -21.68 0.99 -20.62
N GLU A 465 -22.18 0.85 -21.86
CA GLU A 465 -23.25 -0.11 -22.17
C GLU A 465 -22.81 -1.56 -21.88
N THR A 466 -21.54 -1.90 -22.15
CA THR A 466 -20.97 -3.23 -21.88
C THR A 466 -20.80 -3.46 -20.37
N ARG A 467 -20.33 -2.45 -19.63
CA ARG A 467 -20.25 -2.48 -18.16
C ARG A 467 -21.64 -2.64 -17.53
N GLU A 468 -22.67 -1.97 -18.04
CA GLU A 468 -24.06 -2.16 -17.61
C GLU A 468 -24.60 -3.56 -17.95
N ALA A 469 -24.15 -4.15 -19.05
CA ALA A 469 -24.45 -5.54 -19.40
C ALA A 469 -23.78 -6.53 -18.43
N TRP A 470 -22.54 -6.25 -18.02
CA TRP A 470 -21.84 -6.98 -16.97
C TRP A 470 -22.57 -6.93 -15.62
N LEU A 471 -23.06 -5.76 -15.21
CA LEU A 471 -23.87 -5.62 -13.99
C LEU A 471 -25.16 -6.46 -14.00
N ARG A 472 -25.65 -6.86 -15.18
CA ARG A 472 -26.80 -7.77 -15.36
C ARG A 472 -26.40 -9.26 -15.36
N GLY A 473 -25.13 -9.58 -15.20
CA GLY A 473 -24.62 -10.94 -15.02
C GLY A 473 -24.07 -11.61 -16.26
N MET A 474 -23.82 -10.89 -17.36
CA MET A 474 -23.24 -11.47 -18.57
C MET A 474 -21.84 -12.06 -18.32
N THR A 475 -21.57 -13.19 -18.97
CA THR A 475 -20.26 -13.84 -18.99
C THR A 475 -19.26 -13.07 -19.85
N GLY A 476 -17.97 -13.34 -19.68
CA GLY A 476 -16.92 -12.74 -20.50
C GLY A 476 -17.15 -12.84 -22.02
N CYS A 477 -17.52 -14.04 -22.51
CA CYS A 477 -17.90 -14.23 -23.91
C CYS A 477 -19.08 -13.35 -24.33
N GLU A 478 -20.15 -13.35 -23.54
CA GLU A 478 -21.36 -12.57 -23.82
C GLU A 478 -21.10 -11.05 -23.80
N LEU A 479 -20.15 -10.58 -22.98
CA LEU A 479 -19.75 -9.17 -22.94
C LEU A 479 -19.13 -8.71 -24.26
N TYR A 480 -18.25 -9.52 -24.86
CA TYR A 480 -17.61 -9.14 -26.13
C TYR A 480 -18.53 -9.31 -27.33
N ASP A 481 -19.46 -10.29 -27.30
CA ASP A 481 -20.56 -10.37 -28.27
C ASP A 481 -21.46 -9.13 -28.18
N PHE A 482 -21.81 -8.72 -26.96
CA PHE A 482 -22.61 -7.52 -26.73
C PHE A 482 -21.88 -6.24 -27.18
N ALA A 483 -20.60 -6.09 -26.81
CA ALA A 483 -19.79 -4.94 -27.19
C ALA A 483 -19.64 -4.82 -28.72
N GLU A 484 -19.49 -5.96 -29.42
CA GLU A 484 -19.43 -5.98 -30.89
C GLU A 484 -20.75 -5.53 -31.51
N ASP A 485 -21.88 -6.03 -31.02
CA ASP A 485 -23.21 -5.60 -31.46
C ASP A 485 -23.43 -4.10 -31.24
N ARG A 486 -22.98 -3.56 -30.08
CA ARG A 486 -23.07 -2.11 -29.79
C ARG A 486 -22.17 -1.29 -30.70
N ALA A 487 -20.94 -1.73 -30.93
CA ALA A 487 -20.01 -1.07 -31.85
C ALA A 487 -20.58 -1.01 -33.28
N VAL A 488 -21.05 -2.15 -33.80
CA VAL A 488 -21.64 -2.25 -35.15
C VAL A 488 -22.89 -1.38 -35.27
N ALA A 489 -23.77 -1.38 -34.26
CA ALA A 489 -24.96 -0.53 -34.25
C ALA A 489 -24.65 0.97 -34.30
N LYS A 490 -23.47 1.37 -33.79
CA LYS A 490 -22.98 2.75 -33.82
C LYS A 490 -22.05 3.04 -35.01
N GLY A 491 -21.87 2.09 -35.94
CA GLY A 491 -21.09 2.27 -37.16
C GLY A 491 -19.58 2.00 -37.03
N TRP A 492 -19.14 1.38 -35.94
CA TRP A 492 -17.76 1.05 -35.64
C TRP A 492 -17.53 -0.47 -35.64
N ARG A 493 -16.27 -0.91 -35.75
CA ARG A 493 -15.89 -2.31 -35.60
C ARG A 493 -15.11 -2.51 -34.31
N LEU A 494 -15.49 -3.51 -33.51
CA LEU A 494 -14.74 -3.93 -32.34
C LEU A 494 -13.49 -4.74 -32.78
N SER A 495 -12.35 -4.49 -32.13
CA SER A 495 -11.17 -5.34 -32.29
C SER A 495 -11.14 -6.41 -31.19
N ARG A 496 -11.61 -7.62 -31.50
CA ARG A 496 -11.68 -8.73 -30.52
C ARG A 496 -10.32 -9.26 -30.04
N ASN A 497 -9.22 -8.92 -30.71
CA ASN A 497 -7.87 -9.41 -30.38
C ASN A 497 -7.20 -8.65 -29.20
N LEU A 498 -7.91 -7.66 -28.65
CA LEU A 498 -7.54 -6.88 -27.47
C LEU A 498 -8.71 -7.01 -26.49
N ALA A 499 -8.84 -8.23 -25.98
CA ALA A 499 -9.79 -8.54 -24.95
C ALA A 499 -9.11 -8.44 -23.59
N GLY A 500 -9.78 -7.76 -22.68
CA GLY A 500 -9.29 -7.49 -21.34
C GLY A 500 -8.84 -8.74 -20.60
N HIS A 501 -7.96 -8.54 -19.63
CA HIS A 501 -7.37 -9.62 -18.86
C HIS A 501 -7.69 -9.49 -17.38
N ARG A 502 -7.29 -10.53 -16.66
CA ARG A 502 -7.35 -10.55 -15.21
C ARG A 502 -6.30 -9.59 -14.66
N ILE A 503 -6.67 -8.86 -13.61
CA ILE A 503 -5.81 -7.98 -12.81
C ILE A 503 -5.83 -8.43 -11.34
N ALA A 504 -4.69 -8.34 -10.66
CA ALA A 504 -4.52 -8.79 -9.27
C ALA A 504 -3.17 -8.33 -8.68
N ASP A 505 -2.89 -8.74 -7.44
CA ASP A 505 -1.66 -8.51 -6.68
C ASP A 505 -0.43 -9.35 -7.09
N PHE A 506 -0.56 -10.15 -8.15
CA PHE A 506 0.42 -11.15 -8.59
C PHE A 506 0.40 -11.34 -10.10
N PRO A 507 1.51 -11.82 -10.71
CA PRO A 507 1.54 -12.10 -12.13
C PRO A 507 0.51 -13.13 -12.61
N HIS A 508 -0.40 -12.71 -13.50
CA HIS A 508 -1.56 -13.52 -13.99
C HIS A 508 -1.16 -14.77 -14.76
N ALA A 509 0.06 -14.79 -15.31
CA ALA A 509 0.65 -15.94 -16.01
C ALA A 509 0.70 -17.24 -15.18
N LEU A 510 0.47 -17.16 -13.86
CA LEU A 510 0.43 -18.32 -12.96
C LEU A 510 -0.93 -19.04 -12.93
N PHE A 511 -2.03 -18.42 -13.38
CA PHE A 511 -3.38 -18.97 -13.27
C PHE A 511 -4.11 -19.19 -14.61
N GLY A 512 -3.54 -18.72 -15.73
CA GLY A 512 -4.02 -18.95 -17.09
C GLY A 512 -3.77 -17.74 -18.01
N ASP A 513 -3.71 -17.96 -19.31
CA ASP A 513 -3.56 -16.95 -20.37
C ASP A 513 -4.89 -16.60 -21.06
N LYS A 514 -6.02 -17.01 -20.47
CA LYS A 514 -7.35 -16.74 -21.01
C LYS A 514 -7.70 -15.26 -20.94
N GLU A 515 -8.12 -14.73 -22.08
CA GLU A 515 -8.68 -13.39 -22.22
C GLU A 515 -10.15 -13.39 -21.76
N LEU A 516 -10.64 -12.22 -21.33
CA LEU A 516 -12.00 -12.04 -20.83
C LEU A 516 -13.04 -12.46 -21.87
N ALA A 517 -12.77 -12.26 -23.16
CA ALA A 517 -13.65 -12.66 -24.26
C ALA A 517 -13.86 -14.18 -24.39
N ASP A 518 -13.03 -15.00 -23.74
CA ASP A 518 -13.08 -16.47 -23.83
C ASP A 518 -13.59 -17.15 -22.54
N LEU A 519 -14.16 -16.37 -21.62
CA LEU A 519 -14.64 -16.84 -20.33
C LEU A 519 -16.15 -17.01 -20.28
N GLU A 520 -16.57 -18.22 -19.90
CA GLU A 520 -17.98 -18.58 -19.68
C GLU A 520 -18.46 -18.25 -18.25
N ILE A 521 -17.66 -17.49 -17.48
CA ILE A 521 -18.03 -17.02 -16.14
C ILE A 521 -18.43 -15.55 -16.20
N THR A 522 -19.33 -15.13 -15.31
CA THR A 522 -19.57 -13.72 -15.04
C THR A 522 -18.33 -13.16 -14.32
N PRO A 523 -17.61 -12.19 -14.91
CA PRO A 523 -16.39 -11.66 -14.32
C PRO A 523 -16.64 -11.02 -12.95
N SER A 524 -15.76 -11.26 -12.00
CA SER A 524 -15.78 -10.64 -10.69
C SER A 524 -15.29 -9.20 -10.76
N GLU A 525 -15.97 -8.34 -9.99
CA GLU A 525 -15.55 -6.96 -9.79
C GLU A 525 -14.10 -6.88 -9.28
N MET A 526 -13.34 -5.93 -9.83
CA MET A 526 -11.97 -5.55 -9.44
C MET A 526 -10.90 -6.63 -9.66
N VAL A 527 -11.26 -7.70 -10.36
CA VAL A 527 -10.36 -8.79 -10.78
C VAL A 527 -10.14 -8.79 -12.29
N TRP A 528 -10.94 -8.05 -13.06
CA TRP A 528 -10.86 -7.98 -14.52
C TRP A 528 -10.86 -6.55 -15.01
N VAL A 529 -10.10 -6.30 -16.07
CA VAL A 529 -10.21 -5.10 -16.89
C VAL A 529 -11.12 -5.41 -18.07
N LEU A 530 -11.96 -4.45 -18.41
CA LEU A 530 -12.67 -4.45 -19.68
C LEU A 530 -11.88 -3.57 -20.66
N GLU A 531 -11.50 -4.12 -21.80
CA GLU A 531 -10.83 -3.38 -22.86
C GLU A 531 -11.77 -3.25 -24.05
N ILE A 532 -11.99 -2.02 -24.53
CA ILE A 532 -12.73 -1.77 -25.76
C ILE A 532 -11.80 -1.05 -26.72
N GLN A 533 -11.51 -1.69 -27.84
CA GLN A 533 -10.87 -1.03 -28.97
C GLN A 533 -11.83 -0.95 -30.15
N LEU A 534 -12.10 0.28 -30.60
CA LEU A 534 -12.90 0.55 -31.79
C LEU A 534 -12.01 0.92 -32.97
N CYS A 535 -12.39 0.44 -34.15
CA CYS A 535 -11.79 0.81 -35.42
C CYS A 535 -12.87 1.26 -36.39
N HIS A 536 -12.60 2.33 -37.15
CA HIS A 536 -13.45 2.73 -38.25
C HIS A 536 -13.48 1.62 -39.32
N PRO A 537 -14.61 1.34 -39.98
CA PRO A 537 -14.71 0.23 -40.94
C PRO A 537 -13.76 0.31 -42.14
N THR A 538 -13.39 1.53 -42.56
CA THR A 538 -12.61 1.77 -43.79
C THR A 538 -11.45 2.76 -43.66
N LEU A 539 -11.32 3.43 -42.51
CA LEU A 539 -10.32 4.49 -42.30
C LEU A 539 -9.37 4.04 -41.18
N PRO A 540 -8.11 4.49 -41.18
CA PRO A 540 -7.15 4.16 -40.14
C PRO A 540 -7.38 5.04 -38.89
N ILE A 541 -8.59 4.98 -38.34
CA ILE A 541 -9.01 5.73 -37.16
C ILE A 541 -9.50 4.71 -36.15
N GLY A 542 -8.85 4.67 -35.00
CA GLY A 542 -9.27 3.84 -33.88
C GLY A 542 -9.13 4.56 -32.55
N GLY A 543 -9.79 4.00 -31.55
CA GLY A 543 -9.72 4.43 -30.17
C GLY A 543 -9.67 3.22 -29.26
N PHE A 544 -9.12 3.42 -28.08
CA PHE A 544 -8.98 2.42 -27.05
C PHE A 544 -9.35 3.05 -25.70
N PHE A 545 -10.16 2.33 -24.95
CA PHE A 545 -10.49 2.68 -23.59
C PHE A 545 -10.56 1.39 -22.79
N GLU A 546 -9.91 1.42 -21.64
CA GLU A 546 -9.93 0.32 -20.70
C GLU A 546 -10.14 0.85 -19.29
N ASP A 547 -10.76 0.01 -18.48
CA ASP A 547 -10.87 0.27 -17.07
C ASP A 547 -11.16 -1.03 -16.32
N ILE A 548 -10.85 -1.01 -15.04
CA ILE A 548 -11.19 -2.09 -14.11
C ILE A 548 -12.72 -2.20 -14.04
N LEU A 549 -13.26 -3.43 -14.15
CA LEU A 549 -14.68 -3.69 -13.95
C LEU A 549 -15.05 -3.41 -12.49
N MET A 550 -15.77 -2.31 -12.26
CA MET A 550 -16.24 -1.86 -10.96
C MET A 550 -17.66 -1.29 -11.04
N ARG A 551 -18.43 -1.46 -9.95
CA ARG A 551 -19.82 -1.03 -9.84
C ARG A 551 -19.98 0.48 -9.79
#